data_AF-A0A8I1LN47-F1
#
_entry.id   AF-A0A8I1LN47-F1
#
_cell.length_a   1.000
_cell.length_b   1.000
_cell.length_c   1.000
_cell.angle_alpha   90.00
_cell.angle_beta   90.00
_cell.angle_gamma   90.00
#
_symmetry.space_group_name_H-M   'P 1'
#
loop_
_entity.id
_entity.type
_entity.pdbx_description
1 polymer ?
#
loop_
_entity_poly.entity_id
_entity_poly.type
_entity_poly.pdbx_seq_one_letter_code
_entity_poly.pdbx_strand_id
1 'polypeptide(L)'
;MTDTSQPTLTQAQILKGAAISGAINAVINGAIQFFLLRGSGPMPLTVDSIGTETHTVLGSSVPLAVSLAMILTAVAHMTVKVPRKPFVPTTLWLVIKHGLFAFGTVVALAVVWQRVMGTVEVGLGTAVLLLWVVAGLVAAIVNYMTISAIVEKPK
;
A
#
# COMPACT_ATOMS: atom_id res chain seq x y z
N MET A 1 37.75 23.91 -4.36
CA MET A 1 36.31 23.94 -4.70
C MET A 1 35.80 22.51 -4.60
N THR A 2 35.22 22.14 -3.46
CA THR A 2 34.48 20.88 -3.33
C THR A 2 33.15 21.06 -4.04
N ASP A 3 32.93 20.25 -5.05
CA ASP A 3 31.68 20.20 -5.82
C ASP A 3 30.54 19.76 -4.88
N THR A 4 29.85 20.71 -4.26
CA THR A 4 28.70 20.47 -3.38
C THR A 4 27.46 20.20 -4.22
N SER A 5 27.53 19.24 -5.14
CA SER A 5 26.34 18.70 -5.77
C SER A 5 25.55 17.95 -4.69
N GLN A 6 24.46 18.57 -4.24
CA GLN A 6 23.56 17.94 -3.27
C GLN A 6 23.09 16.60 -3.85
N PRO A 7 23.12 15.49 -3.08
CA PRO A 7 22.70 14.20 -3.59
C PRO A 7 21.23 14.28 -3.99
N THR A 8 20.94 13.97 -5.26
CA THR A 8 19.57 13.90 -5.81
C THR A 8 19.25 12.46 -6.21
N LEU A 9 17.96 12.11 -6.14
CA LEU A 9 17.49 10.79 -6.59
C LEU A 9 16.99 10.88 -8.02
N THR A 10 17.52 10.01 -8.87
CA THR A 10 16.98 9.79 -10.22
C THR A 10 15.66 9.01 -10.16
N GLN A 11 14.81 9.14 -11.18
CA GLN A 11 13.56 8.36 -11.24
C GLN A 11 13.79 6.85 -11.18
N ALA A 12 14.84 6.35 -11.83
CA ALA A 12 15.19 4.93 -11.80
C ALA A 12 15.52 4.44 -10.39
N GLN A 13 16.22 5.25 -9.59
CA GLN A 13 16.50 4.94 -8.18
C GLN A 13 15.23 4.95 -7.32
N ILE A 14 14.32 5.91 -7.56
CA ILE A 14 13.03 5.98 -6.87
C ILE A 14 12.19 4.74 -7.20
N LEU A 15 12.11 4.37 -8.48
CA LEU A 15 11.36 3.20 -8.94
C LEU A 15 11.93 1.90 -8.37
N LYS A 16 13.27 1.76 -8.38
CA LYS A 16 13.95 0.62 -7.75
C LYS A 16 13.65 0.54 -6.25
N GLY A 17 13.73 1.66 -5.54
CA GLY A 17 13.40 1.72 -4.12
C GLY A 17 11.94 1.36 -3.83
N ALA A 18 11.01 1.84 -4.67
CA ALA A 18 9.60 1.50 -4.59
C ALA A 18 9.33 0.00 -4.83
N ALA A 19 9.98 -0.61 -5.82
CA ALA A 19 9.86 -2.05 -6.07
C ALA A 19 10.36 -2.88 -4.88
N ILE A 20 11.50 -2.50 -4.29
CA ILE A 20 12.05 -3.17 -3.09
C ILE A 20 11.10 -2.99 -1.90
N SER A 21 10.60 -1.77 -1.67
CA SER A 21 9.62 -1.49 -0.62
C SER A 21 8.36 -2.32 -0.78
N GLY A 22 7.84 -2.44 -2.00
CA GLY A 22 6.71 -3.30 -2.35
C GLY A 22 6.96 -4.76 -1.99
N ALA A 23 8.09 -5.32 -2.44
CA ALA A 23 8.43 -6.71 -2.15
C ALA A 23 8.55 -7.00 -0.65
N ILE A 24 9.22 -6.13 0.12
CA ILE A 24 9.37 -6.28 1.57
C ILE A 24 8.01 -6.23 2.26
N ASN A 25 7.17 -5.26 1.91
CA ASN A 25 5.85 -5.13 2.52
C ASN A 25 4.92 -6.29 2.14
N ALA A 26 4.99 -6.79 0.90
CA ALA A 26 4.23 -7.98 0.48
C ALA A 26 4.57 -9.18 1.36
N VAL A 27 5.86 -9.44 1.56
CA VAL A 27 6.35 -10.57 2.37
C VAL A 27 5.94 -10.42 3.84
N ILE A 28 6.19 -9.26 4.44
CA ILE A 28 5.93 -9.05 5.88
C ILE A 28 4.44 -9.10 6.17
N ASN A 29 3.64 -8.28 5.48
CA ASN A 29 2.20 -8.22 5.73
C ASN A 29 1.54 -9.54 5.33
N GLY A 30 2.02 -10.15 4.26
CA GLY A 30 1.57 -11.44 3.81
C GLY A 30 1.82 -12.58 4.81
N ALA A 31 3.00 -12.62 5.42
CA ALA A 31 3.31 -13.58 6.47
C ALA A 31 2.44 -13.34 7.72
N ILE A 32 2.24 -12.09 8.12
CA ILE A 32 1.33 -11.72 9.22
C ILE A 32 -0.08 -12.26 8.92
N GLN A 33 -0.61 -12.01 7.73
CA GLN A 33 -1.94 -12.47 7.33
C GLN A 33 -2.04 -14.00 7.28
N PHE A 34 -0.98 -14.70 6.86
CA PHE A 34 -0.95 -16.16 6.93
C PHE A 34 -1.13 -16.66 8.38
N PHE A 35 -0.40 -16.07 9.34
CA PHE A 35 -0.51 -16.47 10.74
C PHE A 35 -1.85 -16.09 11.37
N LEU A 36 -2.47 -14.98 10.93
CA LEU A 36 -3.78 -14.55 11.42
C LEU A 36 -4.92 -15.40 10.87
N LEU A 37 -4.81 -15.86 9.61
CA LEU A 37 -5.86 -16.62 8.93
C LEU A 37 -5.65 -18.14 9.01
N ARG A 38 -4.53 -18.63 9.57
CA ARG A 38 -4.32 -20.07 9.73
C ARG A 38 -5.41 -20.68 10.60
N GLY A 39 -5.99 -21.79 10.15
CA GLY A 39 -7.11 -22.44 10.85
C GLY A 39 -8.48 -21.82 10.55
N SER A 40 -8.56 -20.72 9.79
CA SER A 40 -9.81 -20.26 9.21
C SER A 40 -10.32 -21.24 8.14
N GLY A 41 -11.64 -21.44 8.08
CA GLY A 41 -12.29 -22.15 6.98
C GLY A 41 -12.27 -21.34 5.68
N PRO A 42 -12.89 -21.85 4.60
CA PRO A 42 -13.13 -21.06 3.38
C PRO A 42 -13.76 -19.71 3.73
N MET A 43 -13.30 -18.66 3.07
CA MET A 43 -13.76 -17.30 3.32
C MET A 43 -14.17 -16.60 2.03
N PRO A 44 -15.23 -15.78 2.06
CA PRO A 44 -15.67 -15.04 0.89
C PRO A 44 -14.64 -13.96 0.50
N LEU A 45 -14.42 -13.80 -0.81
CA LEU A 45 -13.59 -12.71 -1.34
C LEU A 45 -14.22 -11.35 -1.05
N THR A 46 -15.50 -11.23 -1.34
CA THR A 46 -16.40 -10.09 -1.13
C THR A 46 -17.80 -10.63 -0.92
N VAL A 47 -18.70 -9.80 -0.39
CA VAL A 47 -20.13 -10.12 -0.32
C VAL A 47 -20.95 -8.91 -0.76
N ASP A 48 -22.17 -9.17 -1.23
CA ASP A 48 -23.12 -8.13 -1.66
C ASP A 48 -23.87 -7.52 -0.46
N SER A 49 -23.12 -7.02 0.51
CA SER A 49 -23.69 -6.33 1.66
C SER A 49 -22.67 -5.37 2.26
N ILE A 50 -23.03 -4.08 2.30
CA ILE A 50 -22.19 -3.00 2.84
C ILE A 50 -22.10 -3.07 4.38
N GLY A 51 -23.07 -3.71 5.04
CA GLY A 51 -23.20 -3.79 6.51
C GLY A 51 -23.06 -5.20 7.08
N THR A 52 -22.43 -6.13 6.35
CA THR A 52 -22.24 -7.49 6.85
C THR A 52 -21.16 -7.55 7.94
N GLU A 53 -21.35 -8.41 8.94
CA GLU A 53 -20.28 -8.76 9.90
C GLU A 53 -19.39 -9.90 9.38
N THR A 54 -19.63 -10.37 8.16
CA THR A 54 -18.85 -11.46 7.56
C THR A 54 -17.45 -10.95 7.18
N HIS A 55 -16.42 -11.58 7.74
CA HIS A 55 -15.05 -11.32 7.33
C HIS A 55 -14.81 -11.77 5.88
N THR A 56 -14.38 -10.82 5.05
CA THR A 56 -14.02 -11.08 3.65
C THR A 56 -12.54 -10.77 3.40
N VAL A 57 -11.96 -11.41 2.38
CA VAL A 57 -10.56 -11.16 2.01
C VAL A 57 -10.35 -9.72 1.56
N LEU A 58 -11.17 -9.22 0.62
CA LEU A 58 -11.04 -7.85 0.13
C LEU A 58 -11.47 -6.83 1.18
N GLY A 59 -12.45 -7.15 2.04
CA GLY A 59 -12.79 -6.31 3.20
C GLY A 59 -11.62 -6.17 4.18
N SER A 60 -10.88 -7.26 4.44
CA SER A 60 -9.68 -7.24 5.28
C SER A 60 -8.50 -6.52 4.62
N SER A 61 -8.49 -6.46 3.28
CA SER A 61 -7.46 -5.76 2.53
C SER A 61 -7.57 -4.23 2.58
N VAL A 62 -8.77 -3.68 2.85
CA VAL A 62 -9.01 -2.24 2.95
C VAL A 62 -8.22 -1.60 4.10
N PRO A 63 -8.40 -1.99 5.38
CA PRO A 63 -7.63 -1.41 6.47
C PRO A 63 -6.13 -1.67 6.31
N LEU A 64 -5.74 -2.84 5.80
CA LEU A 64 -4.34 -3.14 5.48
C LEU A 64 -3.74 -2.13 4.50
N ALA A 65 -4.41 -1.88 3.37
CA ALA A 65 -3.95 -0.95 2.35
C ALA A 65 -3.90 0.49 2.86
N VAL A 66 -4.94 0.94 3.57
CA VAL A 66 -5.02 2.31 4.11
C VAL A 66 -3.92 2.56 5.14
N SER A 67 -3.77 1.64 6.11
CA SER A 67 -2.72 1.74 7.13
C SER A 67 -1.34 1.73 6.50
N LEU A 68 -1.07 0.82 5.56
CA LEU A 68 0.21 0.79 4.84
C LEU A 68 0.47 2.08 4.08
N ALA A 69 -0.51 2.59 3.35
CA ALA A 69 -0.36 3.82 2.58
C ALA A 69 0.02 5.00 3.49
N MET A 70 -0.69 5.17 4.60
CA MET A 70 -0.41 6.25 5.55
C MET A 70 0.95 6.10 6.23
N ILE A 71 1.25 4.90 6.75
CA ILE A 71 2.50 4.62 7.46
C ILE A 71 3.70 4.79 6.53
N LEU A 72 3.66 4.18 5.33
CA LEU A 72 4.76 4.26 4.38
C LEU A 72 4.99 5.68 3.88
N THR A 73 3.94 6.48 3.74
CA THR A 73 4.10 7.90 3.39
C THR A 73 4.88 8.66 4.47
N ALA A 74 4.52 8.46 5.74
CA ALA A 74 5.22 9.10 6.85
C ALA A 74 6.66 8.58 7.00
N VAL A 75 6.85 7.26 6.94
CA VAL A 75 8.16 6.62 7.08
C VAL A 75 9.08 6.99 5.92
N ALA A 76 8.60 7.03 4.68
CA ALA A 76 9.40 7.45 3.53
C ALA A 76 9.93 8.87 3.70
N HIS A 77 9.13 9.79 4.24
CA HIS A 77 9.61 11.13 4.56
C HIS A 77 10.69 11.12 5.65
N MET A 78 10.51 10.34 6.71
CA MET A 78 11.49 10.28 7.81
C MET A 78 12.81 9.64 7.39
N THR A 79 12.79 8.75 6.40
CA THR A 79 13.95 7.92 6.03
C THR A 79 14.71 8.43 4.80
N VAL A 80 14.10 9.26 3.94
CA VAL A 80 14.79 9.79 2.75
C VAL A 80 15.90 10.76 3.16
N LYS A 81 17.13 10.50 2.69
CA LYS A 81 18.34 11.24 3.10
C LYS A 81 18.73 12.39 2.17
N VAL A 82 17.95 12.63 1.12
CA VAL A 82 18.15 13.73 0.17
C VAL A 82 17.28 14.93 0.54
N PRO A 83 17.57 16.13 0.00
CA PRO A 83 16.74 17.31 0.21
C PRO A 83 15.27 17.03 -0.09
N ARG A 84 14.41 17.40 0.85
CA ARG A 84 12.99 17.10 0.84
C ARG A 84 12.18 18.26 1.37
N LYS A 85 10.95 18.37 0.89
CA LYS A 85 9.94 19.32 1.39
C LYS A 85 9.65 19.12 2.88
N PRO A 86 9.21 20.16 3.62
CA PRO A 86 8.89 20.06 5.04
C PRO A 86 7.68 19.14 5.30
N PHE A 87 7.67 18.45 6.45
CA PHE A 87 6.60 17.50 6.78
C PHE A 87 5.22 18.15 6.80
N VAL A 88 5.08 19.29 7.49
CA VAL A 88 3.84 20.08 7.50
C VAL A 88 4.00 21.30 6.58
N PRO A 89 3.01 21.62 5.74
CA PRO A 89 1.75 20.88 5.50
C PRO A 89 1.89 19.76 4.46
N THR A 90 3.04 19.63 3.79
CA THR A 90 3.12 18.88 2.53
C THR A 90 2.94 17.37 2.70
N THR A 91 3.75 16.74 3.55
CA THR A 91 3.75 15.29 3.74
C THR A 91 2.55 14.86 4.58
N LEU A 92 2.17 15.64 5.58
CA LEU A 92 0.94 15.37 6.35
C LEU A 92 -0.28 15.30 5.43
N TRP A 93 -0.38 16.22 4.45
CA TRP A 93 -1.45 16.18 3.46
C TRP A 93 -1.33 15.00 2.50
N LEU A 94 -0.11 14.59 2.14
CA LEU A 94 0.12 13.36 1.35
C LEU A 94 -0.31 12.10 2.12
N VAL A 95 -0.08 12.02 3.43
CA VAL A 95 -0.51 10.87 4.26
C VAL A 95 -2.02 10.69 4.14
N ILE A 96 -2.79 11.79 4.30
CA ILE A 96 -4.25 11.77 4.17
C ILE A 96 -4.66 11.36 2.74
N LYS A 97 -4.05 11.99 1.71
CA LYS A 97 -4.35 11.69 0.30
C LYS A 97 -4.07 10.24 -0.07
N HIS A 98 -2.93 9.69 0.35
CA HIS A 98 -2.58 8.30 0.06
C HIS A 98 -3.48 7.32 0.81
N GLY A 99 -3.88 7.63 2.05
CA GLY A 99 -4.89 6.85 2.77
C GLY A 99 -6.23 6.82 2.03
N LEU A 100 -6.75 7.99 1.61
CA LEU A 100 -7.98 8.09 0.83
C LEU A 100 -7.87 7.41 -0.54
N PHE A 101 -6.73 7.54 -1.21
CA PHE A 101 -6.45 6.89 -2.49
C PHE A 101 -6.45 5.37 -2.37
N ALA A 102 -5.76 4.82 -1.36
CA ALA A 102 -5.73 3.38 -1.10
C ALA A 102 -7.12 2.85 -0.75
N PHE A 103 -7.85 3.55 0.12
CA PHE A 103 -9.24 3.23 0.47
C PHE A 103 -10.11 3.15 -0.79
N GLY A 104 -10.17 4.24 -1.55
CA GLY A 104 -11.02 4.34 -2.74
C GLY A 104 -10.68 3.30 -3.80
N THR A 105 -9.38 3.06 -4.04
CA THR A 105 -8.92 2.08 -5.03
C THR A 105 -9.33 0.66 -4.64
N VAL A 106 -9.05 0.24 -3.40
CA VAL A 106 -9.35 -1.13 -2.95
C VAL A 106 -10.86 -1.37 -2.88
N VAL A 107 -11.62 -0.41 -2.36
CA VAL A 107 -13.09 -0.50 -2.30
C VAL A 107 -13.69 -0.55 -3.71
N ALA A 108 -13.25 0.30 -4.63
CA ALA A 108 -13.73 0.28 -6.01
C ALA A 108 -13.46 -1.07 -6.70
N LEU A 109 -12.25 -1.63 -6.52
CA LEU A 109 -11.92 -2.96 -7.05
C LEU A 109 -12.79 -4.06 -6.44
N ALA A 110 -13.04 -4.01 -5.13
CA ALA A 110 -13.91 -4.97 -4.44
C ALA A 110 -15.36 -4.89 -4.93
N VAL A 111 -15.89 -3.67 -5.12
CA VAL A 111 -17.25 -3.46 -5.65
C VAL A 111 -17.37 -3.95 -7.10
N VAL A 112 -16.38 -3.65 -7.94
CA VAL A 112 -16.36 -4.14 -9.34
C VAL A 112 -16.28 -5.66 -9.37
N TRP A 113 -15.43 -6.25 -8.53
CA TRP A 113 -15.35 -7.72 -8.40
C TRP A 113 -16.71 -8.31 -8.01
N GLN A 114 -17.31 -7.81 -6.93
CA GLN A 114 -18.62 -8.31 -6.46
C GLN A 114 -19.68 -8.17 -7.55
N ARG A 115 -19.66 -7.09 -8.33
CA ARG A 115 -20.62 -6.85 -9.41
C ARG A 115 -20.47 -7.83 -10.58
N VAL A 116 -19.24 -8.23 -10.92
CA VAL A 116 -18.94 -9.05 -12.10
C VAL A 116 -18.90 -10.54 -11.77
N MET A 117 -18.29 -10.91 -10.65
CA MET A 117 -18.00 -12.30 -10.27
C MET A 117 -18.89 -12.80 -9.12
N GLY A 118 -19.53 -11.90 -8.37
CA GLY A 118 -20.31 -12.25 -7.19
C GLY A 118 -19.46 -12.72 -5.99
N THR A 119 -20.13 -13.35 -5.03
CA THR A 119 -19.49 -13.91 -3.84
C THR A 119 -18.79 -15.22 -4.19
N VAL A 120 -17.46 -15.22 -4.15
CA VAL A 120 -16.62 -16.40 -4.38
C VAL A 120 -15.89 -16.74 -3.09
N GLU A 121 -16.03 -17.97 -2.62
CA GLU A 121 -15.26 -18.47 -1.48
C GLU A 121 -13.88 -18.93 -1.93
N VAL A 122 -12.87 -18.59 -1.13
CA VAL A 122 -11.50 -18.98 -1.37
C VAL A 122 -10.89 -19.65 -0.16
N GLY A 123 -9.99 -20.59 -0.43
CA GLY A 123 -9.16 -21.19 0.61
C GLY A 123 -8.08 -20.23 1.12
N LEU A 124 -7.48 -20.58 2.26
CA LEU A 124 -6.44 -19.82 2.93
C LEU A 124 -5.30 -19.39 2.00
N GLY A 125 -4.79 -20.31 1.18
CA GLY A 125 -3.67 -20.02 0.28
C GLY A 125 -3.98 -18.89 -0.71
N THR A 126 -5.16 -18.92 -1.32
CA THR A 126 -5.62 -17.87 -2.25
C THR A 126 -5.91 -16.55 -1.53
N ALA A 127 -6.55 -16.60 -0.35
CA ALA A 127 -6.79 -15.41 0.47
C ALA A 127 -5.48 -14.69 0.81
N VAL A 128 -4.48 -15.45 1.29
CA VAL A 128 -3.16 -14.93 1.63
C VAL A 128 -2.48 -14.37 0.37
N LEU A 129 -2.48 -15.10 -0.75
CA LEU A 129 -1.88 -14.62 -2.00
C LEU A 129 -2.43 -13.26 -2.43
N LEU A 130 -3.75 -13.06 -2.35
CA LEU A 130 -4.37 -11.78 -2.70
C LEU A 130 -3.94 -10.65 -1.75
N LEU A 131 -3.86 -10.93 -0.45
CA LEU A 131 -3.39 -9.96 0.54
C LEU A 131 -1.92 -9.59 0.34
N TRP A 132 -1.06 -10.55 -0.05
CA TRP A 132 0.33 -10.28 -0.45
C TRP A 132 0.39 -9.30 -1.63
N VAL A 133 -0.42 -9.55 -2.66
CA VAL A 133 -0.47 -8.71 -3.86
C VAL A 133 -0.94 -7.31 -3.52
N VAL A 134 -2.01 -7.16 -2.75
CA VAL A 134 -2.52 -5.85 -2.34
C VAL A 134 -1.47 -5.08 -1.52
N ALA A 135 -0.88 -5.72 -0.51
CA ALA A 135 0.14 -5.08 0.33
C ALA A 135 1.35 -4.64 -0.50
N GLY A 136 1.84 -5.49 -1.41
CA GLY A 136 2.98 -5.18 -2.26
C GLY A 136 2.72 -4.04 -3.24
N LEU A 137 1.59 -4.07 -3.94
CA LEU A 137 1.22 -3.04 -4.92
C LEU A 137 1.01 -1.69 -4.24
N VAL A 138 0.25 -1.66 -3.14
CA VAL A 138 0.01 -0.42 -2.39
C VAL A 138 1.31 0.16 -1.87
N ALA A 139 2.18 -0.68 -1.29
CA ALA A 139 3.47 -0.23 -0.77
C ALA A 139 4.38 0.32 -1.88
N ALA A 140 4.47 -0.36 -3.03
CA ALA A 140 5.28 0.11 -4.15
C ALA A 140 4.76 1.45 -4.69
N ILE A 141 3.46 1.52 -5.00
CA ILE A 141 2.84 2.72 -5.59
C ILE A 141 2.97 3.91 -4.64
N VAL A 142 2.60 3.74 -3.37
CA VAL A 142 2.61 4.83 -2.39
C VAL A 142 4.03 5.29 -2.09
N ASN A 143 5.00 4.38 -1.98
CA ASN A 143 6.40 4.75 -1.78
C ASN A 143 6.93 5.55 -2.97
N TYR A 144 6.63 5.10 -4.21
CA TYR A 144 6.99 5.83 -5.42
C TYR A 144 6.38 7.24 -5.44
N MET A 145 5.07 7.35 -5.23
CA MET A 145 4.35 8.62 -5.21
C MET A 145 4.90 9.57 -4.14
N THR A 146 5.18 9.04 -2.95
CA THR A 146 5.68 9.83 -1.82
C THR A 146 7.05 10.41 -2.13
N ILE A 147 8.03 9.56 -2.45
CA ILE A 147 9.40 10.02 -2.71
C ILE A 147 9.43 10.98 -3.90
N SER A 148 8.68 10.67 -4.97
CA SER A 148 8.58 11.55 -6.15
C SER A 148 7.97 12.92 -5.82
N ALA A 149 7.08 13.00 -4.84
CA ALA A 149 6.42 14.25 -4.46
C ALA A 149 7.24 15.11 -3.48
N ILE A 150 8.03 14.48 -2.60
CA ILE A 150 8.74 15.19 -1.52
C ILE A 150 10.19 15.55 -1.88
N VAL A 151 10.87 14.80 -2.75
CA VAL A 151 12.26 15.07 -3.12
C VAL A 151 12.34 16.29 -4.02
N GLU A 152 13.32 17.16 -3.77
CA GLU A 152 13.57 18.32 -4.62
C GLU A 152 14.25 17.89 -5.94
N LYS A 153 13.78 18.42 -7.06
CA LYS A 153 14.40 18.15 -8.37
C LYS A 153 15.70 18.95 -8.48
N PRO A 154 16.74 18.41 -9.13
CA PRO A 154 17.91 19.22 -9.48
C PRO A 154 17.47 20.44 -10.30
N LYS A 155 18.01 21.62 -9.94
CA LYS A 155 17.82 22.85 -10.71
C LYS A 155 18.57 22.78 -12.04
#